data_AF-A0AB34HNW4-F1
#
_entry.id   AF-A0AB34HNW4-F1
#
_cell.length_a   1.000
_cell.length_b   1.000
_cell.length_c   1.000
_cell.angle_alpha   90.00
_cell.angle_beta   90.00
_cell.angle_gamma   90.00
#
_symmetry.space_group_name_H-M   'P 1'
#
loop_
_entity.id
_entity.type
_entity.pdbx_description
1 polymer ?
#
loop_
_entity_poly.entity_id
_entity_poly.type
_entity_poly.pdbx_seq_one_letter_code
_entity_poly.pdbx_strand_id
1 'polypeptide(L)'
;MAVGGFVLWKGIQRRRSKASHVTQKQLPQQQQKVPGRRERPAPVEDQPHSSAPRASWEERILGAKVVTVSQEAEWDQIEPLLRSELEDFPVLGIDCEWVNSEGKASPLSLLQMASPSGFCVLVRLPKLICGGRTLPKTLLDILADGTILKVGVGCSEDASKLLQDYGLVIKGCLDLRYLAMRQRAHKPQLLSLCATTTEPARLEPVLRNKRSHRNEKPAHCNEE
;
A
#
# COMPACT_ATOMS: atom_id res chain seq x y z
N MET A 1 -9.86 -5.08 34.55
CA MET A 1 -9.31 -3.71 34.45
C MET A 1 -7.82 -3.83 34.25
N ALA A 2 -7.34 -3.70 33.02
CA ALA A 2 -5.92 -3.61 32.69
C ALA A 2 -5.81 -2.63 31.52
N VAL A 3 -5.30 -1.44 31.83
CA VAL A 3 -5.03 -0.35 30.89
C VAL A 3 -3.52 -0.34 30.68
N GLY A 4 -3.09 -0.29 29.42
CA GLY A 4 -1.68 -0.10 29.06
C GLY A 4 -1.44 -0.53 27.62
N GLY A 5 -0.80 0.22 26.74
CA GLY A 5 -0.24 1.55 26.85
C GLY A 5 -0.01 2.06 25.43
N PHE A 6 -0.50 3.27 25.17
CA PHE A 6 -0.24 4.04 23.96
C PHE A 6 1.12 4.74 24.12
N VAL A 7 1.74 5.08 22.97
CA VAL A 7 2.90 6.00 22.79
C VAL A 7 4.30 5.36 22.90
N LEU A 8 5.00 5.22 21.75
CA LEU A 8 6.22 6.00 21.45
C LEU A 8 6.76 5.70 20.02
N TRP A 9 6.34 6.48 19.02
CA TRP A 9 7.14 6.68 17.80
C TRP A 9 7.14 8.17 17.45
N LYS A 10 7.92 8.94 18.21
CA LYS A 10 8.34 10.29 17.84
C LYS A 10 9.81 10.44 18.23
N GLY A 11 10.69 10.10 17.30
CA GLY A 11 12.12 10.33 17.50
C GLY A 11 12.95 9.67 16.42
N ILE A 12 13.02 10.28 15.22
CA ILE A 12 14.18 10.38 14.31
C ILE A 12 13.72 11.27 13.13
N GLN A 13 13.50 12.57 13.39
CA GLN A 13 13.29 13.53 12.28
C GLN A 13 13.80 14.95 12.61
N ARG A 14 14.72 15.08 13.57
CA ARG A 14 15.26 16.38 14.01
C ARG A 14 16.75 16.62 13.74
N ARG A 15 17.38 15.88 12.80
CA ARG A 15 18.78 16.14 12.43
C ARG A 15 19.09 16.05 10.94
N ARG A 16 18.28 16.69 10.09
CA ARG A 16 18.70 16.94 8.69
C ARG A 16 18.16 18.20 8.02
N SER A 17 17.60 19.12 8.78
CA SER A 17 17.19 20.45 8.29
C SER A 17 18.11 21.50 8.92
N LYS A 18 19.32 21.68 8.37
CA LYS A 18 20.20 22.85 8.57
C LYS A 18 21.50 22.67 7.75
N ALA A 19 21.38 22.90 6.46
CA ALA A 19 22.40 23.24 5.46
C ALA A 19 21.66 23.03 4.13
N SER A 20 21.25 24.03 3.37
CA SER A 20 22.06 25.13 2.86
C SER A 20 21.15 26.26 2.42
N HIS A 21 21.51 27.49 2.73
CA HIS A 21 20.93 28.68 2.12
C HIS A 21 22.07 29.70 1.94
N VAL A 22 22.01 30.41 0.80
CA VAL A 22 22.81 31.60 0.42
C VAL A 22 24.24 31.24 -0.06
N THR A 23 24.68 31.55 -1.28
CA THR A 23 24.63 32.85 -1.97
C THR A 23 24.81 32.65 -3.49
N GLN A 24 23.96 33.25 -4.34
CA GLN A 24 24.31 33.50 -5.74
C GLN A 24 24.38 35.03 -5.93
N LYS A 25 25.60 35.55 -6.07
CA LYS A 25 25.87 36.95 -6.43
C LYS A 25 25.76 37.13 -7.94
N GLN A 26 25.24 38.27 -8.35
CA GLN A 26 24.99 38.66 -9.74
C GLN A 26 25.78 39.94 -10.09
N LEU A 27 26.03 40.09 -11.41
CA LEU A 27 26.53 41.24 -12.22
C LEU A 27 28.04 41.32 -12.58
N PRO A 28 28.42 41.93 -13.74
CA PRO A 28 27.58 42.44 -14.86
C PRO A 28 28.02 42.07 -16.32
N GLN A 29 27.11 42.42 -17.22
CA GLN A 29 27.08 42.47 -18.70
C GLN A 29 28.35 42.91 -19.44
N GLN A 30 28.53 42.36 -20.65
CA GLN A 30 29.00 43.13 -21.82
C GLN A 30 28.12 42.83 -23.05
N GLN A 31 27.61 43.91 -23.65
CA GLN A 31 26.83 43.97 -24.88
C GLN A 31 27.75 43.95 -26.12
N GLN A 32 27.35 43.23 -27.16
CA GLN A 32 27.72 43.57 -28.54
C GLN A 32 26.52 43.32 -29.47
N LYS A 33 26.26 44.30 -30.35
CA LYS A 33 25.06 44.46 -31.19
C LYS A 33 25.49 44.56 -32.64
N VAL A 34 25.01 43.69 -33.53
CA VAL A 34 25.03 43.85 -35.01
C VAL A 34 23.79 43.15 -35.61
N PRO A 35 23.13 43.67 -36.67
CA PRO A 35 21.69 43.52 -36.88
C PRO A 35 21.27 42.56 -38.01
N GLY A 36 20.03 42.05 -37.89
CA GLY A 36 19.11 41.88 -39.03
C GLY A 36 18.90 40.47 -39.59
N ARG A 37 17.82 39.77 -39.17
CA ARG A 37 16.95 38.97 -40.07
C ARG A 37 15.67 38.46 -39.36
N ARG A 38 14.51 38.85 -39.91
CA ARG A 38 13.13 38.30 -39.78
C ARG A 38 12.75 37.57 -38.48
N GLU A 39 11.88 38.21 -37.69
CA GLU A 39 11.15 37.61 -36.56
C GLU A 39 10.23 36.47 -37.04
N ARG A 40 10.39 35.30 -36.42
CA ARG A 40 9.41 34.20 -36.41
C ARG A 40 8.40 34.49 -35.29
N PRO A 41 7.11 34.16 -35.44
CA PRO A 41 6.15 34.31 -34.35
C PRO A 41 6.59 33.44 -33.16
N ALA A 42 6.49 34.02 -31.96
CA ALA A 42 6.88 33.40 -30.70
C ALA A 42 6.13 32.08 -30.46
N PRO A 43 6.75 31.10 -29.77
CA PRO A 43 5.98 29.97 -29.24
C PRO A 43 5.02 30.50 -28.19
N VAL A 44 3.77 30.04 -28.26
CA VAL A 44 2.75 30.27 -27.24
C VAL A 44 3.35 29.91 -25.89
N GLU A 45 3.44 30.89 -24.99
CA GLU A 45 3.87 30.67 -23.62
C GLU A 45 2.93 29.65 -22.97
N ASP A 46 3.48 28.49 -22.62
CA ASP A 46 2.83 27.53 -21.73
C ASP A 46 2.55 28.24 -20.41
N GLN A 47 1.29 28.65 -20.25
CA GLN A 47 0.76 29.16 -19.00
C GLN A 47 0.99 28.10 -17.92
N PRO A 48 1.60 28.43 -16.77
CA PRO A 48 1.78 27.47 -15.70
C PRO A 48 0.38 27.12 -15.18
N HIS A 49 -0.12 25.95 -15.58
CA HIS A 49 -1.28 25.34 -14.96
C HIS A 49 -1.04 25.33 -13.45
N SER A 50 -1.89 26.07 -12.74
CA SER A 50 -1.90 26.25 -11.29
C SER A 50 -1.55 24.95 -10.57
N SER A 51 -0.28 24.80 -10.18
CA SER A 51 0.17 23.71 -9.36
C SER A 51 -0.20 24.02 -7.92
N ALA A 52 -1.47 23.79 -7.57
CA ALA A 52 -1.82 23.64 -6.17
C ALA A 52 -0.87 22.58 -5.57
N PRO A 53 -0.31 22.81 -4.36
CA PRO A 53 0.58 21.84 -3.75
C PRO A 53 -0.18 20.52 -3.63
N ARG A 54 0.27 19.48 -4.36
CA ARG A 54 -0.23 18.13 -4.13
C ARG A 54 0.12 17.81 -2.69
N ALA A 55 -0.91 17.60 -1.86
CA ALA A 55 -0.74 17.12 -0.49
C ALA A 55 0.25 15.95 -0.50
N SER A 56 1.14 15.93 0.49
CA SER A 56 2.13 14.87 0.58
C SER A 56 1.41 13.51 0.67
N TRP A 57 2.05 12.43 0.25
CA TRP A 57 1.41 11.12 0.31
C TRP A 57 1.03 10.75 1.76
N GLU A 58 1.80 11.23 2.75
CA GLU A 58 1.51 11.09 4.17
C GLU A 58 0.22 11.79 4.57
N GLU A 59 0.04 13.06 4.17
CA GLU A 59 -1.17 13.83 4.46
C GLU A 59 -2.41 13.20 3.82
N ARG A 60 -2.26 12.70 2.59
CA ARG A 60 -3.32 11.99 1.88
C ARG A 60 -3.75 10.71 2.61
N ILE A 61 -2.79 9.90 3.08
CA ILE A 61 -3.09 8.67 3.83
C ILE A 61 -3.72 8.99 5.19
N LEU A 62 -3.20 9.99 5.91
CA LEU A 62 -3.72 10.36 7.23
C LEU A 62 -5.12 10.98 7.17
N GLY A 63 -5.42 11.71 6.09
CA GLY A 63 -6.74 12.25 5.81
C GLY A 63 -7.68 11.29 5.07
N ALA A 64 -7.21 10.09 4.73
CA ALA A 64 -7.98 9.17 3.91
C ALA A 64 -9.22 8.65 4.66
N LYS A 65 -10.32 8.55 3.93
CA LYS A 65 -11.58 8.05 4.45
C LYS A 65 -11.49 6.54 4.67
N VAL A 66 -11.98 6.07 5.82
CA VAL A 66 -12.15 4.63 6.10
C VAL A 66 -13.62 4.36 6.35
N VAL A 67 -14.20 3.39 5.64
CA VAL A 67 -15.62 3.00 5.79
C VAL A 67 -15.71 1.54 6.18
N THR A 68 -16.54 1.25 7.17
CA THR A 68 -16.90 -0.12 7.54
C THR A 68 -18.20 -0.52 6.87
N VAL A 69 -18.21 -1.70 6.27
CA VAL A 69 -19.37 -2.31 5.61
C VAL A 69 -19.76 -3.56 6.39
N SER A 70 -20.97 -3.56 6.92
CA SER A 70 -21.60 -4.66 7.67
C SER A 70 -22.88 -5.16 7.01
N GLN A 71 -23.45 -4.40 6.07
CA GLN A 71 -24.68 -4.70 5.34
C GLN A 71 -24.51 -4.46 3.83
N GLU A 72 -25.28 -5.18 3.02
CA GLU A 72 -25.26 -5.04 1.56
C GLU A 72 -25.61 -3.62 1.11
N ALA A 73 -26.61 -2.98 1.72
CA ALA A 73 -26.95 -1.59 1.39
C ALA A 73 -25.81 -0.59 1.67
N GLU A 74 -24.91 -0.87 2.60
CA GLU A 74 -23.72 -0.03 2.85
C GLU A 74 -22.67 -0.26 1.77
N TRP A 75 -22.53 -1.50 1.29
CA TRP A 75 -21.69 -1.84 0.15
C TRP A 75 -22.17 -1.13 -1.11
N ASP A 76 -23.47 -1.21 -1.41
CA ASP A 76 -24.06 -0.60 -2.62
C ASP A 76 -23.84 0.92 -2.69
N GLN A 77 -23.76 1.59 -1.53
CA GLN A 77 -23.49 3.02 -1.44
C GLN A 77 -22.03 3.38 -1.73
N ILE A 78 -21.08 2.50 -1.40
CA ILE A 78 -19.65 2.80 -1.51
C ILE A 78 -18.98 2.17 -2.73
N GLU A 79 -19.59 1.15 -3.33
CA GLU A 79 -19.03 0.42 -4.45
C GLU A 79 -18.78 1.32 -5.67
N PRO A 80 -19.68 2.25 -6.05
CA PRO A 80 -19.43 3.15 -7.18
C PRO A 80 -18.23 4.07 -6.93
N LEU A 81 -18.06 4.55 -5.70
CA LEU A 81 -16.90 5.34 -5.32
C LEU A 81 -15.62 4.52 -5.43
N LEU A 82 -15.60 3.31 -4.88
CA LEU A 82 -14.44 2.42 -4.97
C LEU A 82 -14.07 2.12 -6.43
N ARG A 83 -15.06 1.87 -7.30
CA ARG A 83 -14.82 1.68 -8.73
C ARG A 83 -14.21 2.90 -9.40
N SER A 84 -14.73 4.09 -9.11
CA SER A 84 -14.20 5.32 -9.71
C SER A 84 -12.71 5.53 -9.37
N GLU A 85 -12.28 5.14 -8.17
CA GLU A 85 -10.87 5.23 -7.77
C GLU A 85 -9.95 4.18 -8.42
N LEU A 86 -10.53 3.20 -9.11
CA LEU A 86 -9.82 2.14 -9.82
C LEU A 86 -9.74 2.37 -11.34
N GLU A 87 -10.38 3.42 -11.86
CA GLU A 87 -10.39 3.72 -13.30
C GLU A 87 -9.00 4.09 -13.82
N ASP A 88 -8.30 4.98 -13.13
CA ASP A 88 -6.96 5.45 -13.54
C ASP A 88 -5.86 4.43 -13.19
N PHE A 89 -5.96 3.84 -12.00
CA PHE A 89 -4.98 2.92 -11.44
C PHE A 89 -5.70 1.73 -10.81
N PRO A 90 -5.92 0.64 -11.56
CA PRO A 90 -6.67 -0.52 -11.11
C PRO A 90 -5.82 -1.37 -10.15
N VAL A 91 -5.61 -0.86 -8.93
CA VAL A 91 -4.85 -1.52 -7.86
C VAL A 91 -5.54 -1.30 -6.52
N LEU A 92 -5.68 -2.40 -5.77
CA LEU A 92 -6.19 -2.43 -4.41
C LEU A 92 -5.15 -3.03 -3.48
N GLY A 93 -4.83 -2.34 -2.41
CA GLY A 93 -4.22 -2.97 -1.24
C GLY A 93 -5.23 -3.92 -0.59
N ILE A 94 -4.81 -5.14 -0.26
CA ILE A 94 -5.65 -6.13 0.41
C ILE A 94 -4.99 -6.62 1.71
N ASP A 95 -5.79 -6.78 2.75
CA ASP A 95 -5.42 -7.46 4.00
C ASP A 95 -6.68 -8.10 4.61
N CYS A 96 -6.47 -9.04 5.52
CA CYS A 96 -7.53 -9.83 6.14
C CYS A 96 -7.25 -10.08 7.63
N GLU A 97 -8.31 -10.05 8.45
CA GLU A 97 -8.25 -10.32 9.90
C GLU A 97 -9.18 -11.46 10.30
N TRP A 98 -8.70 -12.33 11.21
CA TRP A 98 -9.46 -13.44 11.78
C TRP A 98 -9.04 -13.73 13.22
N VAL A 99 -9.91 -14.40 13.97
CA VAL A 99 -9.64 -14.83 15.34
C VAL A 99 -9.34 -16.33 15.38
N ASN A 100 -8.49 -16.74 16.33
CA ASN A 100 -8.29 -18.15 16.64
C ASN A 100 -9.18 -18.52 17.83
N SER A 101 -10.06 -19.49 17.66
CA SER A 101 -10.97 -19.93 18.71
C SER A 101 -10.67 -21.40 18.98
N GLU A 102 -10.23 -21.71 20.21
CA GLU A 102 -10.03 -23.09 20.68
C GLU A 102 -9.12 -23.95 19.79
N GLY A 103 -8.07 -23.34 19.23
CA GLY A 103 -7.11 -24.04 18.37
C GLY A 103 -7.61 -24.29 16.94
N LYS A 104 -8.81 -23.82 16.59
CA LYS A 104 -9.35 -23.82 15.22
C LYS A 104 -9.36 -22.40 14.67
N ALA A 105 -8.83 -22.24 13.45
CA ALA A 105 -8.92 -20.98 12.74
C ALA A 105 -10.40 -20.68 12.43
N SER A 106 -10.91 -19.57 12.94
CA SER A 106 -12.26 -19.10 12.57
C SER A 106 -12.26 -18.62 11.11
N PRO A 107 -13.44 -18.57 10.47
CA PRO A 107 -13.59 -17.86 9.20
C PRO A 107 -13.09 -16.41 9.30
N LEU A 108 -12.62 -15.84 8.18
CA LEU A 108 -12.22 -14.43 8.13
C LEU A 108 -13.30 -13.51 8.68
N SER A 109 -12.91 -12.62 9.59
CA SER A 109 -13.82 -11.66 10.22
C SER A 109 -13.90 -10.36 9.42
N LEU A 110 -12.81 -9.97 8.79
CA LEU A 110 -12.66 -8.68 8.09
C LEU A 110 -11.81 -8.85 6.83
N LEU A 111 -12.26 -8.22 5.75
CA LEU A 111 -11.50 -7.97 4.53
C LEU A 111 -11.26 -6.46 4.42
N GLN A 112 -10.02 -6.03 4.28
CA GLN A 112 -9.62 -4.65 4.02
C GLN A 112 -9.30 -4.47 2.54
N MET A 113 -9.82 -3.41 1.92
CA MET A 113 -9.50 -3.02 0.55
C MET A 113 -9.18 -1.52 0.52
N ALA A 114 -7.95 -1.18 0.15
CA ALA A 114 -7.49 0.21 0.07
C ALA A 114 -7.19 0.62 -1.37
N SER A 115 -7.74 1.74 -1.82
CA SER A 115 -7.51 2.28 -3.15
C SER A 115 -6.24 3.14 -3.22
N PRO A 116 -5.82 3.58 -4.42
CA PRO A 116 -4.66 4.48 -4.59
C PRO A 116 -4.84 5.86 -3.94
N SER A 117 -6.07 6.30 -3.67
CA SER A 117 -6.32 7.57 -2.99
C SER A 117 -6.03 7.51 -1.49
N GLY A 118 -5.97 6.29 -0.93
CA GLY A 118 -5.95 5.99 0.49
C GLY A 118 -7.32 5.57 1.04
N PHE A 119 -8.41 5.75 0.30
CA PHE A 119 -9.74 5.31 0.72
C PHE A 119 -9.74 3.81 1.03
N CYS A 120 -10.20 3.45 2.23
CA CYS A 120 -10.16 2.08 2.71
C CYS A 120 -11.56 1.58 3.10
N VAL A 121 -11.94 0.44 2.54
CA VAL A 121 -13.19 -0.26 2.82
C VAL A 121 -12.91 -1.47 3.69
N LEU A 122 -13.57 -1.54 4.85
CA LEU A 122 -13.48 -2.62 5.82
C LEU A 122 -14.75 -3.47 5.77
N VAL A 123 -14.70 -4.60 5.08
CA VAL A 123 -15.85 -5.48 4.85
C VAL A 123 -15.93 -6.55 5.92
N ARG A 124 -16.99 -6.51 6.74
CA ARG A 124 -17.27 -7.51 7.79
C ARG A 124 -17.99 -8.72 7.18
N LEU A 125 -17.24 -9.60 6.54
CA LEU A 125 -17.76 -10.75 5.79
C LEU A 125 -18.83 -11.57 6.55
N PRO A 126 -18.65 -11.95 7.84
CA PRO A 126 -19.68 -12.73 8.56
C PRO A 126 -21.02 -12.00 8.71
N LYS A 127 -21.01 -10.66 8.74
CA LYS A 127 -22.23 -9.84 8.89
C LYS A 127 -23.02 -9.79 7.59
N LEU A 128 -22.34 -9.77 6.44
CA LEU A 128 -22.96 -9.78 5.12
C LEU A 128 -23.68 -11.10 4.83
N ILE A 129 -23.08 -12.24 5.19
CA ILE A 129 -23.69 -13.56 4.93
C ILE A 129 -24.63 -14.05 6.04
N CYS A 130 -24.80 -13.27 7.10
CA CYS A 130 -25.68 -13.62 8.21
C CYS A 130 -27.12 -13.79 7.72
N GLY A 131 -27.80 -14.85 8.15
CA GLY A 131 -29.16 -15.18 7.72
C GLY A 131 -29.23 -15.92 6.37
N GLY A 132 -28.15 -16.55 5.92
CA GLY A 132 -28.11 -17.30 4.66
C GLY A 132 -28.00 -16.42 3.40
N ARG A 133 -27.68 -15.13 3.59
CA ARG A 133 -27.42 -14.20 2.49
C ARG A 133 -26.10 -14.55 1.81
N THR A 134 -25.98 -14.16 0.55
CA THR A 134 -24.74 -14.29 -0.22
C THR A 134 -24.00 -12.95 -0.23
N LEU A 135 -22.71 -12.96 -0.58
CA LEU A 135 -21.93 -11.73 -0.71
C LEU A 135 -22.38 -10.95 -1.95
N PRO A 136 -22.35 -9.60 -1.91
CA PRO A 136 -22.78 -8.78 -3.04
C PRO A 136 -22.01 -9.14 -4.33
N LYS A 137 -22.72 -9.31 -5.44
CA LYS A 137 -22.10 -9.73 -6.73
C LYS A 137 -20.99 -8.78 -7.16
N THR A 138 -21.17 -7.48 -6.98
CA THR A 138 -20.17 -6.47 -7.36
C THR A 138 -18.88 -6.55 -6.55
N LEU A 139 -18.94 -7.01 -5.29
CA LEU A 139 -17.75 -7.35 -4.50
C LEU A 139 -17.01 -8.54 -5.12
N LEU A 140 -17.75 -9.60 -5.48
CA LEU A 140 -17.20 -10.78 -6.14
C LEU A 140 -16.52 -10.40 -7.46
N ASP A 141 -17.17 -9.57 -8.27
CA ASP A 141 -16.69 -9.13 -9.57
C ASP A 141 -15.36 -8.36 -9.42
N ILE A 142 -15.25 -7.42 -8.47
CA ILE A 142 -14.00 -6.68 -8.20
C ILE A 142 -12.88 -7.63 -7.79
N LEU A 143 -13.16 -8.57 -6.88
CA LEU A 143 -12.16 -9.50 -6.37
C LEU A 143 -11.69 -10.50 -7.44
N ALA A 144 -12.60 -10.98 -8.28
CA ALA A 144 -12.35 -11.95 -9.34
C ALA A 144 -11.79 -11.33 -10.63
N ASP A 145 -11.81 -10.00 -10.78
CA ASP A 145 -11.23 -9.30 -11.93
C ASP A 145 -9.69 -9.33 -11.88
N GLY A 146 -9.07 -10.00 -12.85
CA GLY A 146 -7.60 -10.10 -12.94
C GLY A 146 -6.91 -8.83 -13.45
N THR A 147 -7.66 -7.86 -13.97
CA THR A 147 -7.13 -6.56 -14.42
C THR A 147 -6.93 -5.59 -13.27
N ILE A 148 -7.63 -5.80 -12.14
CA ILE A 148 -7.43 -5.07 -10.89
C ILE A 148 -6.39 -5.83 -10.06
N LEU A 149 -5.22 -5.23 -9.84
CA LEU A 149 -4.17 -5.82 -9.01
C LEU A 149 -4.56 -5.81 -7.53
N LYS A 150 -4.36 -6.91 -6.82
CA LYS A 150 -4.55 -7.03 -5.36
C LYS A 150 -3.18 -7.17 -4.71
N VAL A 151 -2.70 -6.09 -4.11
CA VAL A 151 -1.33 -6.00 -3.60
C VAL A 151 -1.29 -6.11 -2.08
N GLY A 152 -0.23 -6.73 -1.57
CA GLY A 152 0.01 -6.86 -0.13
C GLY A 152 1.29 -7.63 0.15
N VAL A 153 1.62 -7.83 1.41
CA VAL A 153 2.70 -8.74 1.82
C VAL A 153 2.05 -10.01 2.37
N GLY A 154 2.22 -11.13 1.68
CA GLY A 154 1.50 -12.37 2.00
C GLY A 154 0.04 -12.38 1.52
N CYS A 155 -0.31 -11.57 0.52
CA CYS A 155 -1.67 -11.48 0.00
C CYS A 155 -2.18 -12.79 -0.64
N SER A 156 -1.26 -13.69 -1.04
CA SER A 156 -1.62 -15.04 -1.50
C SER A 156 -2.25 -15.89 -0.39
N GLU A 157 -1.78 -15.73 0.85
CA GLU A 157 -2.27 -16.42 2.02
C GLU A 157 -3.67 -15.91 2.39
N ASP A 158 -3.88 -14.59 2.33
CA ASP A 158 -5.20 -13.98 2.53
C ASP A 158 -6.19 -14.43 1.44
N ALA A 159 -5.77 -14.45 0.16
CA ALA A 159 -6.58 -14.96 -0.94
C ALA A 159 -6.95 -16.44 -0.79
N SER A 160 -6.01 -17.26 -0.35
CA SER A 160 -6.26 -18.70 -0.08
C SER A 160 -7.29 -18.87 1.02
N LYS A 161 -7.24 -18.03 2.07
CA LYS A 161 -8.21 -18.09 3.17
C LYS A 161 -9.59 -17.55 2.76
N LEU A 162 -9.65 -16.51 1.93
CA LEU A 162 -10.91 -16.00 1.35
C LEU A 162 -11.60 -17.08 0.50
N LEU A 163 -10.84 -17.83 -0.30
CA LEU A 163 -11.37 -18.95 -1.07
C LEU A 163 -11.87 -20.08 -0.16
N GLN A 164 -11.09 -20.45 0.86
CA GLN A 164 -11.46 -21.52 1.80
C GLN A 164 -12.70 -21.20 2.61
N ASP A 165 -12.79 -19.98 3.16
CA ASP A 165 -13.82 -19.63 4.13
C ASP A 165 -15.12 -19.18 3.46
N TYR A 166 -15.04 -18.57 2.27
CA TYR A 166 -16.18 -17.92 1.61
C TYR A 166 -16.37 -18.30 0.14
N GLY A 167 -15.52 -19.16 -0.42
CA GLY A 167 -15.57 -19.51 -1.85
C GLY A 167 -15.16 -18.34 -2.77
N LEU A 168 -14.48 -17.33 -2.24
CA LEU A 168 -14.11 -16.13 -2.98
C LEU A 168 -12.90 -16.38 -3.87
N VAL A 169 -13.09 -16.31 -5.19
CA VAL A 169 -12.01 -16.36 -6.16
C VAL A 169 -11.37 -14.98 -6.26
N ILE A 170 -10.10 -14.88 -5.86
CA ILE A 170 -9.30 -13.66 -5.99
C ILE A 170 -8.34 -13.81 -7.16
N LYS A 171 -8.37 -12.87 -8.11
CA LYS A 171 -7.39 -12.80 -9.21
C LYS A 171 -6.60 -11.49 -9.14
N GLY A 172 -5.43 -11.47 -9.77
CA GLY A 172 -4.57 -10.29 -9.81
C GLY A 172 -3.71 -10.09 -8.55
N CYS A 173 -3.55 -11.11 -7.69
CA CYS A 173 -2.69 -11.00 -6.51
C CYS A 173 -1.22 -10.76 -6.87
N LEU A 174 -0.61 -9.73 -6.28
CA LEU A 174 0.79 -9.38 -6.47
C LEU A 174 1.46 -9.06 -5.13
N ASP A 175 2.35 -9.96 -4.71
CA ASP A 175 3.08 -9.77 -3.46
C ASP A 175 4.18 -8.72 -3.60
N LEU A 176 4.13 -7.70 -2.75
CA LEU A 176 5.04 -6.55 -2.79
C LEU A 176 6.51 -6.93 -2.54
N ARG A 177 6.79 -8.07 -1.91
CA ARG A 177 8.16 -8.58 -1.72
C ARG A 177 8.84 -8.83 -3.07
N TYR A 178 8.11 -9.29 -4.08
CA TYR A 178 8.68 -9.47 -5.42
C TYR A 178 9.07 -8.14 -6.06
N LEU A 179 8.24 -7.10 -5.91
CA LEU A 179 8.57 -5.77 -6.43
C LEU A 179 9.79 -5.17 -5.72
N ALA A 180 9.87 -5.33 -4.38
CA ALA A 180 11.02 -4.89 -3.60
C ALA A 180 12.32 -5.60 -4.04
N MET A 181 12.25 -6.92 -4.31
CA MET A 181 13.40 -7.68 -4.82
C MET A 181 13.83 -7.20 -6.22
N ARG A 182 12.88 -6.99 -7.13
CA ARG A 182 13.17 -6.50 -8.49
C ARG A 182 13.78 -5.10 -8.46
N GLN A 183 13.29 -4.20 -7.61
CA GLN A 183 13.85 -2.86 -7.45
C GLN A 183 15.30 -2.89 -6.95
N ARG A 184 15.62 -3.79 -6.02
CA ARG A 184 17.00 -4.00 -5.54
C ARG A 184 17.90 -4.53 -6.66
N ALA A 185 17.42 -5.51 -7.42
CA ALA A 185 18.16 -6.11 -8.54
C ALA A 185 18.42 -5.15 -9.71
N HIS A 186 17.62 -4.09 -9.85
CA HIS A 186 17.79 -3.04 -10.87
C HIS A 186 18.68 -1.87 -10.42
N LYS A 187 19.15 -1.89 -9.16
CA LYS A 187 20.10 -0.92 -8.59
C LYS A 187 21.56 -1.43 -8.42
N PRO A 188 22.10 -2.37 -9.25
CA PRO A 188 23.43 -2.94 -8.98
C PRO A 188 24.59 -2.03 -9.39
N GLN A 189 24.36 -0.90 -10.07
CA GLN A 189 25.44 -0.05 -10.60
C GLN A 189 25.87 1.13 -9.69
N LEU A 190 25.29 1.28 -8.50
CA LEU A 190 25.70 2.32 -7.54
C LEU A 190 26.40 1.76 -6.30
N LEU A 191 26.97 0.55 -6.37
CA LEU A 191 27.78 -0.05 -5.30
C LEU A 191 29.28 -0.16 -5.64
N SER A 192 29.75 0.47 -6.71
CA SER A 192 31.18 0.46 -7.08
C SER A 192 32.01 1.61 -6.48
N LEU A 193 31.46 2.50 -5.65
CA LEU A 193 32.24 3.65 -5.12
C LEU A 193 32.24 3.83 -3.59
N CYS A 194 31.61 2.95 -2.80
CA CYS A 194 31.72 2.98 -1.33
C CYS A 194 31.85 1.59 -0.69
N ALA A 195 32.56 0.66 -1.32
CA ALA A 195 32.91 -0.63 -0.71
C ALA A 195 34.07 -0.55 0.30
N THR A 196 34.51 0.65 0.69
CA THR A 196 35.46 0.83 1.79
C THR A 196 34.94 1.91 2.71
N THR A 197 34.06 1.55 3.65
CA THR A 197 34.21 1.82 5.09
C THR A 197 32.91 1.50 5.84
N THR A 198 33.09 0.69 6.90
CA THR A 198 32.27 0.55 8.10
C THR A 198 30.92 -0.19 8.07
N GLU A 199 31.02 -1.45 8.53
CA GLU A 199 30.13 -2.24 9.41
C GLU A 199 28.66 -2.50 9.02
N PRO A 200 28.23 -3.78 8.97
CA PRO A 200 26.85 -4.15 8.65
C PRO A 200 25.98 -3.98 9.91
N ALA A 201 25.31 -2.83 10.03
CA ALA A 201 24.21 -2.71 10.97
C ALA A 201 23.09 -3.67 10.53
N ARG A 202 22.93 -4.73 11.31
CA ARG A 202 21.91 -5.77 11.27
C ARG A 202 20.50 -5.16 11.23
N LEU A 203 20.00 -4.86 10.03
CA LEU A 203 18.59 -4.61 9.79
C LEU A 203 17.92 -5.96 9.50
N GLU A 204 17.53 -6.65 10.58
CA GLU A 204 16.62 -7.79 10.54
C GLU A 204 15.38 -7.41 9.71
N PRO A 205 14.86 -8.30 8.86
CA PRO A 205 13.70 -7.99 8.04
C PRO A 205 12.46 -7.90 8.91
N VAL A 206 11.84 -6.72 8.94
CA VAL A 206 10.41 -6.55 9.28
C VAL A 206 9.60 -7.17 8.15
N LEU A 207 9.65 -8.51 8.06
CA LEU A 207 8.80 -9.37 7.25
C LEU A 207 8.43 -10.55 8.15
N ARG A 208 7.72 -10.25 9.25
CA ARG A 208 7.03 -11.30 10.00
C ARG A 208 5.86 -11.77 9.16
N ASN A 209 6.10 -12.91 8.51
CA ASN A 209 5.08 -13.80 7.97
C ASN A 209 3.99 -14.01 9.03
N LYS A 210 2.70 -14.00 8.66
CA LYS A 210 1.57 -14.50 9.47
C LYS A 210 1.71 -16.03 9.61
N ARG A 211 2.86 -16.50 10.12
CA ARG A 211 3.14 -17.92 10.31
C ARG A 211 2.45 -18.31 11.61
N SER A 212 1.20 -18.76 11.48
CA SER A 212 0.52 -19.54 12.52
C SER A 212 1.50 -20.57 13.05
N HIS A 213 1.63 -20.64 14.37
CA HIS A 213 2.37 -21.68 15.09
C HIS A 213 1.97 -23.05 14.54
N ARG A 214 2.77 -23.63 13.65
CA ARG A 214 2.81 -25.09 13.48
C ARG A 214 3.57 -25.59 14.69
N ASN A 215 2.86 -26.20 15.62
CA ASN A 215 3.47 -26.90 16.72
C ASN A 215 4.31 -28.04 16.13
N GLU A 216 5.58 -28.06 16.49
CA GLU A 216 6.48 -29.18 16.27
C GLU A 216 5.87 -30.40 16.98
N LYS A 217 5.71 -31.52 16.27
CA LYS A 217 5.36 -32.80 16.89
C LYS A 217 6.58 -33.25 17.71
N PRO A 218 6.43 -33.60 19.00
CA PRO A 218 7.46 -34.38 19.66
C PRO A 218 7.41 -35.82 19.14
N ALA A 219 8.59 -36.38 18.91
CA ALA A 219 8.84 -37.78 18.63
C ALA A 219 8.84 -38.61 19.94
N HIS A 220 8.56 -39.93 19.77
CA HIS A 220 8.67 -41.04 20.73
C HIS A 220 7.58 -41.14 21.84
N CYS A 221 7.08 -42.32 22.24
CA CYS A 221 7.64 -43.68 22.28
C CYS A 221 6.56 -44.79 22.14
N ASN A 222 7.03 -46.02 21.88
CA ASN A 222 6.32 -47.31 21.81
C ASN A 222 5.83 -47.86 23.18
N GLU A 223 5.05 -48.95 23.08
CA GLU A 223 4.66 -49.97 24.10
C GLU A 223 3.63 -49.46 25.14
N GLU A 224 2.49 -50.12 25.42
CA GLU A 224 2.08 -51.54 25.37
C GLU A 224 0.79 -51.80 24.57
#